data_AF-A0A936D3F1-F1
#
_entry.id   AF-A0A936D3F1-F1
#
_cell.length_a   1.000
_cell.length_b   1.000
_cell.length_c   1.000
_cell.angle_alpha   90.00
_cell.angle_beta   90.00
_cell.angle_gamma   90.00
#
_symmetry.space_group_name_H-M   'P 1'
#
loop_
_entity.id
_entity.type
_entity.pdbx_description
1 polymer ?
#
loop_
_entity_poly.entity_id
_entity_poly.type
_entity_poly.pdbx_seq_one_letter_code
_entity_poly.pdbx_strand_id
1 'polypeptide(L)'
;MNGITTRLHWTDQPYKWHINDGEEVFVVLDGQVEMFYRSNGSEESVTLNPGDIFFASQRNEHFAKPLLEARILVIEKEGSV
;
A
#
# COMPACT_ATOMS: atom_id res chain seq x y z
N MET A 1 8.75 -1.17 16.93
CA MET A 1 7.61 -1.08 17.88
C MET A 1 7.07 -2.49 18.16
N ASN A 2 7.69 -3.27 19.05
CA ASN A 2 7.31 -4.68 19.31
C ASN A 2 7.10 -5.53 18.03
N GLY A 3 8.02 -5.45 17.07
CA GLY A 3 7.88 -6.17 15.78
C GLY A 3 6.96 -5.50 14.75
N ILE A 4 6.45 -4.28 15.00
CA ILE A 4 5.85 -3.41 14.00
C ILE A 4 6.88 -2.38 13.52
N THR A 5 6.93 -2.18 12.21
CA THR A 5 7.79 -1.21 11.52
C THR A 5 6.95 -0.11 10.89
N THR A 6 7.59 1.05 10.68
CA THR A 6 7.00 2.21 10.00
C THR A 6 8.00 2.68 8.96
N ARG A 7 7.59 2.69 7.69
CA ARG A 7 8.47 3.01 6.56
C ARG A 7 7.88 4.18 5.77
N LEU A 8 8.71 5.18 5.46
CA LEU A 8 8.34 6.30 4.62
C LEU A 8 8.95 6.08 3.23
N HIS A 9 8.10 6.03 2.21
CA HIS A 9 8.49 5.82 0.83
C HIS A 9 8.24 7.09 0.01
N TRP A 10 9.18 7.36 -0.90
CA TRP A 10 9.06 8.34 -1.97
C TRP A 10 9.26 7.61 -3.29
N THR A 11 8.29 7.70 -4.17
CA THR A 11 8.37 7.05 -5.48
C THR A 11 7.40 7.67 -6.46
N ASP A 12 7.82 7.72 -7.72
CA ASP A 12 6.99 7.96 -8.91
C ASP A 12 6.82 6.68 -9.75
N GLN A 13 7.39 5.56 -9.29
CA GLN A 13 7.33 4.26 -9.97
C GLN A 13 6.29 3.33 -9.31
N PRO A 14 5.61 2.49 -10.10
CA PRO A 14 4.70 1.49 -9.57
C PRO A 14 5.43 0.44 -8.73
N TYR A 15 4.75 0.00 -7.68
CA TYR A 15 5.14 -1.17 -6.91
C TYR A 15 4.88 -2.45 -7.71
N LYS A 16 5.42 -3.56 -7.22
CA LYS A 16 5.10 -4.90 -7.75
C LYS A 16 3.90 -5.45 -7.01
N TRP A 17 3.11 -6.25 -7.72
CA TRP A 17 2.12 -7.12 -7.10
C TRP A 17 2.79 -7.99 -6.03
N HIS A 18 2.19 -8.00 -4.84
CA HIS A 18 2.58 -8.84 -3.72
C HIS A 18 1.35 -9.34 -3.00
N ILE A 19 1.54 -10.41 -2.23
CA ILE A 19 0.51 -10.99 -1.37
C ILE A 19 0.97 -10.76 0.05
N ASN A 20 0.16 -10.05 0.83
CA ASN A 20 0.48 -9.71 2.20
C ASN A 20 0.62 -10.96 3.06
N ASP A 21 1.77 -11.10 3.71
CA ASP A 21 2.02 -12.15 4.70
C ASP A 21 1.56 -11.75 6.13
N GLY A 22 1.18 -10.48 6.31
CA GLY A 22 0.65 -9.88 7.54
C GLY A 22 -0.32 -8.73 7.26
N GLU A 23 -0.70 -7.99 8.31
CA GLU A 23 -1.52 -6.78 8.17
C GLU A 23 -0.66 -5.58 7.80
N GLU A 24 -1.14 -4.76 6.87
CA GLU A 24 -0.49 -3.54 6.41
C GLU A 24 -1.46 -2.36 6.42
N VAL A 25 -0.98 -1.20 6.86
CA VAL A 25 -1.64 0.09 6.71
C VAL A 25 -0.80 0.96 5.77
N PHE A 26 -1.40 1.38 4.67
CA PHE A 26 -0.80 2.24 3.66
C PHE A 26 -1.50 3.61 3.71
N VAL A 27 -0.74 4.69 3.89
CA VAL A 27 -1.26 6.05 3.98
C VAL A 27 -0.59 6.93 2.95
N VAL A 28 -1.37 7.60 2.12
CA VAL A 28 -0.85 8.64 1.23
C VAL A 28 -0.68 9.93 2.03
N LEU A 29 0.55 10.42 2.13
CA LEU A 29 0.87 11.66 2.83
C LEU A 29 0.92 12.87 1.89
N ASP A 30 1.29 12.63 0.63
CA ASP A 30 1.36 13.65 -0.44
C ASP A 30 1.30 12.95 -1.81
N GLY A 31 0.80 13.65 -2.83
CA GLY A 31 0.56 13.08 -4.16
C GLY A 31 -0.71 12.22 -4.23
N GLN A 32 -0.85 11.40 -5.27
CA GLN A 32 -1.98 10.49 -5.47
C GLN A 32 -1.48 9.10 -5.91
N VAL A 33 -2.16 8.07 -5.42
CA VAL A 33 -1.82 6.67 -5.71
C VAL A 33 -3.08 5.94 -6.16
N GLU A 34 -3.01 5.27 -7.31
CA GLU A 34 -4.01 4.27 -7.67
C GLU A 34 -3.60 2.93 -7.03
N MET A 35 -4.43 2.44 -6.12
CA MET A 35 -4.23 1.14 -5.46
C MET A 35 -5.05 0.10 -6.20
N PHE A 36 -4.38 -0.88 -6.78
CA PHE A 36 -5.02 -2.03 -7.40
C PHE A 36 -5.03 -3.20 -6.41
N TYR A 37 -6.12 -3.94 -6.34
CA TYR A 37 -6.25 -5.10 -5.47
C TYR A 37 -7.13 -6.18 -6.10
N ARG A 38 -7.01 -7.41 -5.63
CA ARG A 38 -7.90 -8.50 -6.05
C ARG A 38 -8.97 -8.80 -5.01
N SER A 39 -10.23 -8.76 -5.44
CA SER A 39 -11.40 -9.09 -4.64
C SER A 39 -12.29 -10.07 -5.40
N ASN A 40 -12.67 -11.19 -4.76
CA ASN A 40 -13.52 -12.22 -5.36
C ASN A 40 -13.05 -12.71 -6.75
N GLY A 41 -11.74 -12.76 -6.97
CA GLY A 41 -11.13 -13.20 -8.24
C GLY A 41 -11.14 -12.15 -9.35
N SER A 42 -11.56 -10.91 -9.06
CA SER A 42 -11.53 -9.78 -10.00
C SER A 42 -10.50 -8.73 -9.54
N GLU A 43 -9.85 -8.08 -10.49
CA GLU A 43 -8.98 -6.93 -10.23
C GLU A 43 -9.83 -5.66 -10.13
N GLU A 44 -9.66 -4.91 -9.06
CA GLU A 44 -10.32 -3.65 -8.76
C GLU A 44 -9.25 -2.58 -8.50
N SER A 45 -9.62 -1.30 -8.63
CA SER A 45 -8.75 -0.19 -8.24
C SER A 45 -9.51 0.91 -7.51
N VAL A 46 -8.77 1.62 -6.66
CA VAL A 46 -9.24 2.83 -5.98
C VAL A 46 -8.15 3.90 -6.02
N THR A 47 -8.54 5.15 -6.26
CA THR A 47 -7.61 6.28 -6.15
C THR A 47 -7.57 6.77 -4.72
N LEU A 48 -6.37 6.84 -4.15
CA LEU A 48 -6.06 7.36 -2.82
C LEU A 48 -5.47 8.77 -2.94
N ASN A 49 -6.01 9.69 -2.17
CA ASN A 49 -5.57 11.09 -2.03
C ASN A 49 -4.79 11.28 -0.71
N PRO A 50 -4.11 12.42 -0.52
CA PRO A 50 -3.45 12.71 0.75
C PRO A 50 -4.42 12.62 1.93
N GLY A 51 -4.06 11.83 2.94
CA GLY A 51 -4.87 11.52 4.11
C GLY A 51 -5.68 10.23 4.00
N ASP A 52 -5.88 9.68 2.79
CA ASP A 52 -6.57 8.42 2.61
C ASP A 52 -5.71 7.24 3.11
N ILE A 53 -6.40 6.24 3.66
CA ILE A 53 -5.82 5.05 4.27
C ILE A 53 -6.33 3.82 3.54
N PHE A 54 -5.43 2.95 3.15
CA PHE A 54 -5.73 1.62 2.65
C PHE A 54 -5.24 0.56 3.64
N PHE A 55 -6.13 -0.35 4.02
CA PHE A 55 -5.82 -1.47 4.91
C PHE A 55 -5.85 -2.77 4.12
N ALA A 56 -4.72 -3.48 4.14
CA ALA A 56 -4.58 -4.79 3.52
C ALA A 56 -4.41 -5.85 4.60
N SER A 57 -5.38 -6.76 4.72
CA SER A 57 -5.28 -7.89 5.64
C SER A 57 -4.38 -8.99 5.06
N GLN A 58 -4.05 -9.98 5.89
CA GLN A 58 -3.27 -11.12 5.44
C GLN A 58 -3.91 -11.78 4.20
N ARG A 59 -3.09 -12.14 3.21
CA ARG A 59 -3.45 -12.72 1.90
C ARG A 59 -4.08 -11.76 0.89
N ASN A 60 -4.19 -10.47 1.19
CA ASN A 60 -4.59 -9.50 0.17
C ASN A 60 -3.50 -9.42 -0.89
N GLU A 61 -3.91 -9.41 -2.16
CA GLU A 61 -3.01 -9.17 -3.27
C GLU A 61 -3.27 -7.78 -3.80
N HIS A 62 -2.26 -6.91 -3.76
CA HIS A 62 -2.36 -5.52 -4.22
C HIS A 62 -1.05 -5.01 -4.81
N PHE A 63 -1.13 -3.89 -5.53
CA PHE A 63 0.01 -3.05 -5.83
C PHE A 63 -0.40 -1.57 -5.89
N ALA A 64 0.51 -0.71 -5.44
CA ALA A 64 0.35 0.74 -5.50
C ALA A 64 0.98 1.28 -6.79
N LYS A 65 0.25 2.14 -7.51
CA LYS A 65 0.74 2.89 -8.66
C LYS A 65 0.62 4.39 -8.39
N PRO A 66 1.73 5.07 -8.04
CA PRO A 66 1.73 6.52 -7.99
C PRO A 66 1.33 7.11 -9.35
N LEU A 67 0.45 8.12 -9.35
CA LEU A 67 0.08 8.83 -10.60
C LEU A 67 1.19 9.79 -11.03
N LEU A 68 1.87 10.37 -10.05
CA LEU A 68 3.09 11.17 -10.13
C LEU A 68 3.96 10.79 -8.92
N GLU A 69 4.93 11.61 -8.53
CA GLU A 69 5.64 11.43 -7.26
C GLU A 69 4.65 11.44 -6.08
N ALA A 70 4.74 10.43 -5.21
CA ALA A 70 3.92 10.31 -4.00
C ALA A 70 4.78 10.03 -2.77
N ARG A 71 4.28 10.47 -1.60
CA ARG A 71 4.83 10.19 -0.28
C ARG A 71 3.90 9.25 0.45
N ILE A 72 4.44 8.13 0.92
CA ILE A 72 3.63 7.05 1.47
C ILE A 72 4.21 6.62 2.82
N LEU A 73 3.35 6.54 3.84
CA LEU A 73 3.67 5.85 5.08
C LEU A 73 3.09 4.44 5.05
N VAL A 74 3.95 3.44 5.25
CA VAL A 74 3.57 2.04 5.41
C VAL A 74 3.82 1.62 6.85
N ILE A 75 2.83 0.99 7.47
CA ILE A 75 2.91 0.42 8.83
C ILE A 75 2.56 -1.06 8.73
N GLU A 76 3.46 -1.92 9.19
CA GLU A 76 3.37 -3.35 8.94
C GLU A 76 4.24 -4.13 9.93
N LYS A 77 4.16 -5.46 9.88
CA LYS A 77 5.03 -6.32 10.69
C LYS A 77 6.48 -6.25 10.20
N GLU A 78 7.44 -6.44 11.10
CA GLU A 78 8.84 -6.53 10.71
C GLU A 78 9.08 -7.75 9.80
N GLY A 79 9.65 -7.48 8.63
CA GLY A 79 9.98 -8.51 7.64
C GLY A 79 8.81 -8.96 6.77
N SER A 80 7.63 -8.34 6.89
CA SER A 80 6.53 -8.55 5.95
C SER A 80 6.81 -7.93 4.59
N VAL A 81 6.18 -8.48 3.56
CA VAL A 81 6.15 -7.96 2.19
C VAL A 81 4.73 -7.95 1.68
#